data_AF-A0A2D8HUD9-F1
#
_entry.id   AF-A0A2D8HUD9-F1
#
_cell.length_a   1.000
_cell.length_b   1.000
_cell.length_c   1.000
_cell.angle_alpha   90.00
_cell.angle_beta   90.00
_cell.angle_gamma   90.00
#
_symmetry.space_group_name_H-M   'P 1'
#
loop_
_entity.id
_entity.type
_entity.pdbx_description
1 polymer ?
#
loop_
_entity_poly.entity_id
_entity_poly.type
_entity_poly.pdbx_seq_one_letter_code
_entity_poly.pdbx_strand_id
1 'polypeptide(L)'
;MSWVILFIAGLLEVAWAVGLKYTDGFTKLWPTVGTTVALVGSFVLLGLALKTLPVGTAYAIWVGIGAVGTAIMGMLLFGESADVLKLVSLGLICAGIVGLKLAHG
;
A
#
# COMPACT_ATOMS: atom_id res chain seq x y z
N MET A 1 10.29 15.27 6.47
CA MET A 1 9.16 15.52 5.55
C MET A 1 8.91 14.31 4.64
N SER A 2 9.90 13.80 3.92
CA SER A 2 9.76 12.68 2.96
C SER A 2 9.18 11.38 3.53
N TRP A 3 9.45 11.06 4.80
CA TRP A 3 8.84 9.93 5.50
C TRP A 3 7.32 10.05 5.68
N VAL A 4 6.82 11.26 5.94
CA VAL A 4 5.37 11.53 6.04
C VAL A 4 4.74 11.43 4.66
N ILE A 5 5.41 11.97 3.64
CA ILE A 5 4.99 11.84 2.24
C ILE A 5 4.90 10.36 1.84
N LEU A 6 5.89 9.55 2.21
CA LEU A 6 5.91 8.11 1.95
C LEU A 6 4.76 7.39 2.66
N PHE A 7 4.48 7.75 3.91
CA PHE A 7 3.36 7.18 4.65
C PHE A 7 2.02 7.51 3.99
N ILE A 8 1.81 8.77 3.58
CA ILE A 8 0.61 9.18 2.83
C ILE A 8 0.54 8.46 1.47
N ALA A 9 1.66 8.30 0.78
CA ALA A 9 1.74 7.55 -0.47
C ALA A 9 1.26 6.11 -0.27
N GLY A 10 1.68 5.44 0.81
CA GLY A 10 1.23 4.10 1.16
C GLY A 10 -0.25 4.04 1.52
N LEU A 11 -0.80 5.04 2.22
CA LEU A 11 -2.25 5.09 2.50
C LEU A 11 -3.09 5.26 1.22
N LEU A 12 -2.62 6.10 0.29
CA LEU A 12 -3.24 6.20 -1.04
C LEU A 12 -3.13 4.87 -1.81
N GLU A 13 -2.05 4.12 -1.58
CA GLU A 13 -1.89 2.79 -2.18
C GLU A 13 -3.02 1.84 -1.76
N VAL A 14 -3.27 1.78 -0.46
CA VAL A 14 -4.39 1.01 0.11
C VAL A 14 -5.72 1.49 -0.49
N ALA A 15 -5.92 2.81 -0.62
CA ALA A 15 -7.16 3.37 -1.16
C ALA A 15 -7.42 2.95 -2.61
N TRP A 16 -6.43 3.00 -3.50
CA TRP A 16 -6.62 2.57 -4.89
C TRP A 16 -6.68 1.05 -5.03
N ALA A 17 -5.93 0.29 -4.23
CA ALA A 17 -5.96 -1.17 -4.25
C ALA A 17 -7.34 -1.70 -3.82
N VAL A 18 -7.91 -1.15 -2.76
CA VAL A 18 -9.29 -1.44 -2.33
C VAL A 18 -10.30 -0.91 -3.35
N GLY A 19 -10.08 0.31 -3.86
CA GLY A 19 -10.92 0.96 -4.86
C GLY A 19 -11.10 0.14 -6.13
N LEU A 20 -10.06 -0.59 -6.57
CA LEU A 20 -10.14 -1.49 -7.74
C LEU A 20 -11.29 -2.49 -7.64
N LYS A 21 -11.54 -3.05 -6.44
CA LYS A 21 -12.66 -3.98 -6.22
C LYS A 21 -14.01 -3.31 -6.48
N TYR A 22 -14.14 -2.03 -6.16
CA TYR A 22 -15.38 -1.26 -6.35
C TYR A 22 -15.59 -0.78 -7.79
N THR A 23 -14.58 -0.87 -8.66
CA THR A 23 -14.72 -0.47 -10.07
C THR A 23 -15.54 -1.45 -10.90
N ASP A 24 -15.78 -2.68 -10.41
CA ASP A 24 -16.39 -3.79 -11.17
C ASP A 24 -15.73 -3.94 -12.55
N GLY A 25 -14.40 -4.05 -12.58
CA GLY A 25 -13.63 -4.14 -13.82
C GLY A 25 -13.68 -2.86 -14.65
N PHE A 26 -13.60 -1.70 -13.99
CA PHE A 26 -13.65 -0.37 -14.61
C PHE A 26 -14.98 0.02 -15.27
N THR A 27 -16.07 -0.70 -14.97
CA THR A 27 -17.40 -0.39 -15.50
C THR A 27 -18.07 0.77 -14.75
N LYS A 28 -17.75 0.96 -13.47
CA LYS A 28 -18.29 2.05 -12.65
C LYS A 28 -17.40 3.29 -12.71
N LEU A 29 -17.94 4.38 -13.26
CA LEU A 29 -17.20 5.63 -13.50
C LEU A 29 -16.63 6.25 -12.21
N TRP A 30 -17.45 6.45 -11.17
CA TRP A 30 -17.03 7.13 -9.95
C TRP A 30 -15.93 6.39 -9.15
N PRO A 31 -16.07 5.08 -8.88
CA PRO A 31 -14.99 4.31 -8.26
C PRO A 31 -13.72 4.27 -9.12
N THR A 32 -13.86 4.23 -10.46
CA THR A 32 -12.72 4.24 -11.38
C THR A 32 -11.96 5.55 -11.27
N VAL A 33 -12.64 6.69 -11.34
CA VAL A 33 -12.02 8.01 -11.18
C VAL A 33 -11.31 8.13 -9.83
N GLY A 34 -11.98 7.75 -8.73
CA GLY A 34 -11.39 7.79 -7.39
C GLY A 34 -10.13 6.92 -7.28
N THR A 35 -10.19 5.70 -7.83
CA THR A 35 -9.08 4.75 -7.88
C THR A 35 -7.90 5.30 -8.69
N THR A 36 -8.16 5.85 -9.88
CA THR A 36 -7.12 6.44 -10.72
C THR A 36 -6.46 7.65 -10.07
N VAL A 37 -7.24 8.54 -9.43
CA VAL A 37 -6.69 9.70 -8.72
C VAL A 37 -5.82 9.26 -7.55
N ALA A 38 -6.26 8.28 -6.75
CA ALA A 38 -5.48 7.74 -5.65
C ALA A 38 -4.19 7.04 -6.13
N LEU A 39 -4.26 6.31 -7.25
CA LEU A 39 -3.10 5.69 -7.90
C LEU A 39 -2.07 6.73 -8.31
N VAL A 40 -2.49 7.73 -9.10
CA VAL A 40 -1.58 8.78 -9.57
C VAL A 40 -1.00 9.56 -8.40
N GLY A 41 -1.83 9.92 -7.42
CA GLY A 41 -1.38 10.60 -6.20
C GLY A 41 -0.35 9.79 -5.42
N SER A 42 -0.59 8.49 -5.22
CA SER A 42 0.33 7.58 -4.54
C SER A 42 1.69 7.53 -5.24
N PHE A 43 1.70 7.33 -6.56
CA PHE A 43 2.94 7.28 -7.35
C PHE A 43 3.72 8.61 -7.35
N VAL A 44 3.03 9.75 -7.44
CA VAL A 44 3.67 11.06 -7.40
C VAL A 44 4.33 11.29 -6.04
N LEU A 45 3.62 11.00 -4.94
CA LEU A 45 4.16 11.16 -3.59
C LEU A 45 5.35 10.21 -3.34
N LEU A 46 5.27 8.96 -3.82
CA LEU A 46 6.40 8.03 -3.79
C LEU A 46 7.61 8.63 -4.53
N GLY A 47 7.41 9.10 -5.75
CA GLY A 47 8.46 9.75 -6.54
C GLY A 47 9.10 10.95 -5.83
N LEU A 48 8.32 11.74 -5.10
CA LEU A 48 8.83 12.84 -4.27
C LEU A 48 9.64 12.33 -3.07
N ALA A 49 9.20 11.26 -2.41
CA ALA A 49 9.94 10.67 -1.29
C ALA A 49 11.29 10.10 -1.74
N LEU A 50 11.32 9.46 -2.91
CA LEU A 50 12.52 8.87 -3.54
C LEU A 50 13.60 9.89 -3.90
N LYS A 51 13.29 11.19 -3.99
CA LYS A 51 14.32 12.23 -4.17
C LYS A 51 15.29 12.34 -3.00
N THR A 52 14.90 11.82 -1.83
CA THR A 52 15.66 11.97 -0.58
C THR A 52 15.89 10.65 0.15
N LEU A 53 15.08 9.63 -0.13
CA LEU A 53 15.16 8.32 0.52
C LEU A 53 15.76 7.30 -0.45
N PRO A 54 16.57 6.34 0.06
CA PRO A 54 17.03 5.21 -0.74
C PRO A 54 15.85 4.44 -1.33
N VAL A 55 15.94 4.11 -2.62
CA VAL A 55 14.85 3.45 -3.35
C VAL A 55 14.43 2.13 -2.70
N GLY A 56 15.40 1.30 -2.29
CA GLY A 56 15.11 0.02 -1.65
C GLY A 56 14.27 0.16 -0.38
N THR A 57 14.67 1.06 0.52
CA THR A 57 13.97 1.28 1.79
C THR A 57 12.60 1.92 1.58
N ALA A 58 12.50 2.95 0.73
CA ALA A 58 11.26 3.64 0.48
C ALA A 58 10.24 2.75 -0.22
N TYR A 59 10.65 2.00 -1.24
CA TYR A 59 9.77 1.09 -1.97
C TYR A 59 9.29 -0.07 -1.08
N ALA A 60 10.17 -0.67 -0.28
CA ALA A 60 9.78 -1.74 0.65
C ALA A 60 8.73 -1.28 1.66
N ILE A 61 8.86 -0.05 2.17
CA ILE A 61 7.90 0.51 3.14
C ILE A 61 6.58 0.89 2.46
N TRP A 62 6.64 1.46 1.25
CA TRP A 62 5.44 1.77 0.46
C TRP A 62 4.61 0.52 0.20
N VAL A 63 5.20 -0.50 -0.46
CA VAL A 63 4.55 -1.79 -0.73
C VAL A 63 4.10 -2.47 0.58
N GLY A 64 4.87 -2.32 1.66
CA GLY A 64 4.51 -2.84 2.96
C GLY A 64 3.21 -2.27 3.52
N ILE A 65 3.08 -0.94 3.50
CA ILE A 65 1.86 -0.25 3.92
C ILE A 65 0.70 -0.66 3.01
N GLY A 66 0.92 -0.70 1.69
CA GLY A 66 -0.07 -1.14 0.70
C GLY A 66 -0.57 -2.56 0.98
N ALA A 67 0.33 -3.52 1.14
CA ALA A 67 -0.01 -4.93 1.37
C ALA A 67 -0.76 -5.15 2.69
N VAL A 68 -0.24 -4.60 3.79
CA VAL A 68 -0.86 -4.76 5.12
C VAL A 68 -2.21 -4.04 5.17
N GLY A 69 -2.26 -2.79 4.72
CA GLY A 69 -3.49 -2.01 4.73
C GLY A 69 -4.56 -2.62 3.82
N THR A 70 -4.20 -3.07 2.61
CA THR A 70 -5.15 -3.71 1.70
C THR A 70 -5.68 -5.02 2.27
N ALA A 71 -4.84 -5.83 2.92
CA ALA A 71 -5.29 -7.05 3.57
C ALA A 71 -6.26 -6.78 4.73
N ILE A 72 -5.97 -5.78 5.58
CA ILE A 72 -6.85 -5.37 6.68
C ILE A 72 -8.18 -4.86 6.12
N MET A 73 -8.14 -3.96 5.14
CA MET A 73 -9.34 -3.43 4.50
C MET A 73 -10.13 -4.51 3.77
N GLY A 74 -9.45 -5.53 3.22
CA GLY A 74 -10.10 -6.67 2.59
C GLY A 74 -10.90 -7.52 3.59
N MET A 75 -10.36 -7.74 4.79
CA MET A 75 -11.07 -8.41 5.88
C MET A 75 -12.25 -7.56 6.37
N LEU A 76 -12.06 -6.25 6.53
CA LEU A 76 -13.08 -5.35 7.08
C LEU A 76 -14.22 -5.02 6.09
N LEU A 77 -13.91 -4.74 4.83
CA LEU A 77 -14.89 -4.28 3.83
C LEU A 77 -15.48 -5.40 3.00
N PHE A 78 -14.69 -6.43 2.68
CA PHE A 78 -15.12 -7.52 1.80
C PHE A 78 -15.37 -8.84 2.53
N GLY A 79 -15.21 -8.85 3.86
CA GLY A 79 -15.44 -10.04 4.69
C GLY A 79 -14.49 -11.19 4.35
N GLU A 80 -13.30 -10.90 3.80
CA GLU A 80 -12.32 -11.94 3.51
C GLU A 80 -11.89 -12.65 4.79
N SER A 81 -11.82 -13.99 4.74
CA SER A 81 -11.40 -14.79 5.88
C SER A 81 -10.01 -14.40 6.38
N ALA A 82 -9.91 -14.11 7.69
CA ALA A 82 -8.67 -13.88 8.40
C ALA A 82 -8.02 -15.23 8.77
N ASP A 83 -7.65 -16.00 7.75
CA ASP A 83 -7.01 -17.30 7.94
C ASP A 83 -5.66 -17.12 8.67
N VAL A 84 -5.35 -18.02 9.59
CA VAL A 84 -4.11 -17.99 10.38
C VAL A 84 -2.89 -17.97 9.46
N LEU A 85 -2.91 -18.71 8.36
CA LEU A 85 -1.81 -18.72 7.39
C LEU A 85 -1.64 -17.36 6.68
N LYS A 86 -2.74 -16.67 6.39
CA LYS A 86 -2.74 -15.33 5.78
C LYS A 86 -2.12 -14.32 6.74
N LEU A 87 -2.50 -14.37 8.02
CA LEU A 87 -1.96 -13.49 9.06
C LEU A 87 -0.47 -13.75 9.33
N VAL A 88 -0.05 -15.02 9.39
CA VAL A 88 1.38 -15.39 9.51
C VAL A 88 2.17 -14.89 8.30
N SER A 89 1.64 -15.05 7.09
CA SER A 89 2.29 -14.58 5.86
C SER A 89 2.45 -13.05 5.84
N LEU A 90 1.42 -12.31 6.26
CA LEU A 90 1.50 -10.86 6.48
C LEU A 90 2.56 -10.49 7.51
N GLY A 91 2.65 -11.24 8.62
CA GLY A 91 3.69 -11.08 9.63
C GLY A 91 5.10 -11.26 9.05
N LEU A 92 5.31 -12.27 8.20
CA LEU A 92 6.59 -12.50 7.52
C LEU A 92 6.95 -11.37 6.54
N ILE A 93 5.97 -10.83 5.81
CA ILE A 93 6.17 -9.65 4.94
C ILE A 93 6.64 -8.46 5.78
N CYS A 94 5.94 -8.16 6.88
CA CYS A 94 6.33 -7.10 7.81
C CYS A 94 7.74 -7.31 8.37
N ALA A 95 8.08 -8.54 8.78
CA ALA A 95 9.40 -8.88 9.28
C ALA A 95 10.50 -8.66 8.22
N GLY A 96 10.23 -9.05 6.97
CA GLY A 96 11.13 -8.81 5.83
C GLY A 96 11.37 -7.32 5.57
N ILE A 97 10.32 -6.49 5.63
CA ILE A 97 10.42 -5.03 5.46
C ILE A 97 11.25 -4.40 6.59
N VAL A 98 11.02 -4.82 7.84
CA VAL A 98 11.81 -4.37 8.98
C VAL A 98 13.27 -4.79 8.82
N GLY A 99 13.52 -6.04 8.42
CA GLY A 99 14.87 -6.54 8.13
C GLY A 99 15.59 -5.74 7.05
N LEU A 100 14.91 -5.42 5.95
CA LEU A 100 15.43 -4.56 4.89
C LEU A 100 15.76 -3.15 5.38
N LYS A 101 14.90 -2.57 6.23
CA LYS A 101 15.16 -1.25 6.84
C LYS A 101 16.40 -1.29 7.74
N LEU A 102 16.56 -2.34 8.54
CA LEU A 102 17.68 -2.51 9.47
C LEU A 102 19.00 -2.81 8.73
N ALA A 103 18.95 -3.57 7.63
CA ALA A 103 20.12 -3.88 6.82
C ALA A 103 20.63 -2.68 5.99
N HIS A 104 19.80 -1.65 5.82
CA HIS A 104 20.15 -0.38 5.17
C HIS A 104 20.39 0.77 6.18
N GLY A 105 20.60 0.43 7.46
CA GLY A 105 21.00 1.37 8.51
C GLY A 105 22.50 1.65 8.52
#